data_AF-A0A0Q9K2W5-F1
#
_entry.id   AF-A0A0Q9K2W5-F1
#
_cell.length_a   1.000
_cell.length_b   1.000
_cell.length_c   1.000
_cell.angle_alpha   90.00
_cell.angle_beta   90.00
_cell.angle_gamma   90.00
#
_symmetry.space_group_name_H-M   'P 1'
#
loop_
_entity.id
_entity.type
_entity.pdbx_description
1 polymer ?
#
loop_
_entity_poly.entity_id
_entity_poly.type
_entity_poly.pdbx_seq_one_letter_code
_entity_poly.pdbx_strand_id
1 'polypeptide(L)'
;MQDDIHYTTTPPYYGSEEERKRRLEELQAVAKKERDWADLFHHDSWEHPVDIALALHRGDTQSVDILNVRNRGAIRQLPDERIVEVPVLISNGV
;
A
#
# COMPACT_ATOMS: atom_id res chain seq x y z
N MET A 1 -19.79 3.11 -13.97
CA MET A 1 -18.36 3.17 -14.31
C MET A 1 -17.90 4.57 -13.95
N GLN A 2 -16.74 4.72 -13.33
CA GLN A 2 -16.20 6.02 -12.95
C GLN A 2 -15.38 6.51 -14.13
N ASP A 3 -15.75 7.63 -14.73
CA ASP A 3 -15.28 8.07 -16.06
C ASP A 3 -13.79 8.49 -16.08
N ASP A 4 -13.16 8.61 -14.91
CA ASP A 4 -11.80 9.16 -14.77
C ASP A 4 -10.70 8.08 -14.67
N ILE A 5 -11.05 6.79 -14.70
CA ILE A 5 -10.09 5.69 -14.55
C ILE A 5 -9.81 5.04 -15.91
N HIS A 6 -8.68 5.43 -16.52
CA HIS A 6 -8.18 4.81 -17.74
C HIS A 6 -7.27 3.62 -17.42
N TYR A 7 -7.78 2.40 -17.60
CA TYR A 7 -6.97 1.18 -17.49
C TYR A 7 -6.20 0.91 -18.78
N THR A 8 -4.95 0.47 -18.65
CA THR A 8 -4.13 0.02 -19.78
C THR A 8 -4.84 -1.14 -20.49
N THR A 9 -5.18 -0.94 -21.76
CA THR A 9 -5.88 -1.94 -22.58
C THR A 9 -4.93 -2.84 -23.38
N THR A 10 -3.62 -2.55 -23.34
CA THR A 10 -2.61 -3.28 -24.12
C THR A 10 -1.67 -4.04 -23.18
N PRO A 11 -1.49 -5.36 -23.35
CA PRO A 11 -0.50 -6.16 -22.61
C PRO A 11 0.94 -5.64 -22.76
N PRO A 12 1.86 -5.94 -21.82
CA PRO A 12 1.69 -6.87 -20.70
C PRO A 12 1.14 -6.17 -19.45
N TYR A 13 0.02 -6.68 -18.95
CA TYR A 13 -0.45 -6.44 -17.58
C TYR A 13 -0.50 -7.77 -16.84
N TYR A 14 -0.35 -7.73 -15.51
CA TYR A 14 -0.32 -8.93 -14.67
C TYR A 14 -1.73 -9.55 -14.54
N GLY A 15 -1.82 -10.86 -14.70
CA GLY A 15 -3.04 -11.65 -14.52
C GLY A 15 -3.95 -11.76 -15.76
N SER A 16 -4.86 -12.74 -15.74
CA SER A 16 -5.87 -12.94 -16.79
C SER A 16 -7.01 -11.92 -16.70
N GLU A 17 -7.82 -11.82 -17.75
CA GLU A 17 -9.01 -10.96 -17.75
C GLU A 17 -10.01 -11.38 -16.66
N GLU A 18 -10.18 -12.68 -16.46
CA GLU A 18 -11.02 -13.26 -15.42
C GLU A 18 -10.49 -12.92 -14.02
N GLU A 19 -9.18 -12.98 -13.81
CA GLU A 19 -8.56 -12.59 -12.54
C GLU A 19 -8.80 -11.11 -12.24
N ARG A 20 -8.69 -10.25 -13.26
CA ARG A 20 -8.93 -8.82 -13.11
C ARG A 20 -10.39 -8.52 -12.79
N LYS A 21 -11.33 -9.18 -13.48
CA LYS A 21 -12.77 -9.04 -13.22
C LYS A 21 -13.10 -9.46 -11.79
N ARG A 22 -12.58 -10.61 -11.36
CA ARG A 22 -12.73 -11.10 -9.98
C ARG A 22 -12.20 -10.07 -8.99
N ARG A 23 -10.96 -9.60 -9.15
CA ARG A 23 -10.36 -8.60 -8.24
C ARG A 23 -11.16 -7.31 -8.15
N LEU A 24 -11.73 -6.84 -9.26
CA LEU A 24 -12.57 -5.64 -9.26
C LEU A 24 -13.87 -5.83 -8.47
N GLU A 25 -14.53 -6.98 -8.62
CA GLU A 25 -15.72 -7.33 -7.85
C GLU A 25 -15.42 -7.40 -6.34
N GLU A 26 -14.27 -7.98 -5.97
CA GLU A 26 -13.80 -8.04 -4.59
C GLU A 26 -13.59 -6.64 -3.98
N LEU A 27 -12.92 -5.74 -4.71
CA LEU A 27 -12.71 -4.36 -4.27
C LEU A 27 -14.03 -3.59 -4.10
N GLN A 28 -15.01 -3.83 -4.98
CA GLN A 28 -16.33 -3.22 -4.87
C GLN A 28 -17.09 -3.73 -3.64
N ALA A 29 -17.01 -5.03 -3.32
CA ALA A 29 -17.62 -5.59 -2.12
C ALA A 29 -17.01 -5.01 -0.83
N VAL A 30 -15.68 -4.85 -0.81
CA VAL A 30 -14.98 -4.16 0.29
C VAL A 30 -15.44 -2.70 0.42
N ALA A 31 -15.54 -1.96 -0.68
CA ALA A 31 -16.01 -0.58 -0.67
C ALA A 31 -17.45 -0.45 -0.12
N LYS A 32 -18.29 -1.46 -0.34
CA LYS A 32 -19.66 -1.54 0.19
C LYS A 32 -19.75 -2.08 1.62
N LYS A 33 -18.63 -2.46 2.24
CA LYS A 33 -18.56 -3.15 3.55
C LYS A 33 -19.28 -4.51 3.57
N GLU A 34 -19.42 -5.15 2.41
CA GLU A 34 -20.02 -6.47 2.26
C GLU A 34 -18.97 -7.60 2.41
N ARG A 35 -17.69 -7.23 2.42
CA ARG A 35 -16.55 -8.13 2.63
C ARG A 35 -15.46 -7.42 3.43
N ASP A 36 -14.74 -8.16 4.28
CA ASP A 36 -13.54 -7.64 4.94
C ASP A 36 -12.37 -7.60 3.94
N TRP A 37 -11.60 -6.50 3.97
CA TRP A 37 -10.43 -6.33 3.13
C TRP A 37 -9.30 -7.27 3.53
N ALA A 38 -9.24 -7.66 4.81
CA ALA A 38 -8.19 -8.52 5.35
C ALA A 38 -8.09 -9.87 4.60
N ASP A 39 -9.24 -10.41 4.16
CA ASP A 39 -9.32 -11.67 3.41
C ASP A 39 -8.65 -11.61 2.02
N LEU A 40 -8.41 -10.41 1.48
CA LEU A 40 -7.82 -10.23 0.15
C LEU A 40 -6.29 -10.26 0.15
N PHE A 41 -5.67 -10.13 1.33
CA PHE A 41 -4.23 -10.08 1.54
C PHE A 41 -3.64 -11.42 2.02
N HIS A 42 -4.24 -12.55 1.62
CA HIS A 42 -3.70 -13.90 1.90
C HIS A 42 -2.31 -14.16 1.30
N HIS A 43 -1.85 -13.32 0.38
CA HIS A 43 -0.45 -13.25 -0.01
C HIS A 43 0.13 -11.98 0.59
N ASP A 44 0.87 -12.15 1.68
CA ASP A 44 1.62 -11.06 2.32
C ASP A 44 2.56 -10.45 1.27
N SER A 45 2.15 -9.34 0.67
CA SER A 45 3.11 -8.45 0.06
C SER A 45 3.97 -7.94 1.21
N TRP A 46 5.27 -8.23 1.17
CA TRP A 46 6.22 -7.84 2.21
C TRP A 46 6.14 -6.35 2.60
N GLU A 47 5.61 -5.49 1.71
CA GLU A 47 5.60 -4.04 1.87
C GLU A 47 4.33 -3.45 2.53
N HIS A 48 3.30 -4.25 2.85
CA HIS A 48 2.11 -3.85 3.64
C HIS A 48 1.56 -2.41 3.40
N PRO A 49 1.38 -1.93 2.15
CA PRO A 49 1.09 -0.52 1.88
C PRO A 49 -0.28 -0.06 2.41
N VAL A 50 -1.25 -0.98 2.53
CA VAL A 50 -2.57 -0.69 3.10
C VAL A 50 -2.47 -0.44 4.60
N ASP A 51 -1.63 -1.19 5.31
CA ASP A 51 -1.48 -1.04 6.75
C ASP A 51 -0.87 0.34 7.08
N ILE A 52 0.09 0.79 6.27
CA ILE A 52 0.63 2.17 6.34
C ILE A 52 -0.48 3.21 6.15
N ALA A 53 -1.30 3.05 5.10
CA ALA A 53 -2.39 4.00 4.82
C ALA A 53 -3.42 4.05 5.97
N LEU A 54 -3.75 2.89 6.56
CA LEU A 54 -4.64 2.78 7.70
C LEU A 54 -4.05 3.41 8.96
N ALA A 55 -2.78 3.14 9.27
CA ALA A 55 -2.08 3.75 10.42
C ALA A 55 -2.05 5.28 10.31
N LEU A 56 -1.73 5.80 9.11
CA LEU A 56 -1.76 7.24 8.83
C LEU A 56 -3.16 7.84 9.00
N HIS A 57 -4.19 7.17 8.47
CA HIS A 57 -5.56 7.65 8.54
C HIS A 57 -6.14 7.64 9.96
N ARG A 58 -5.85 6.59 10.74
CA ARG A 58 -6.38 6.38 12.09
C ARG A 58 -5.58 7.10 13.17
N GLY A 59 -4.35 7.48 12.86
CA GLY A 59 -3.41 8.02 13.85
C GLY A 59 -2.79 6.94 14.74
N ASP A 60 -2.91 5.67 14.34
CA ASP A 60 -2.42 4.54 15.11
C ASP A 60 -0.88 4.50 15.12
N THR A 61 -0.31 3.93 16.18
CA THR A 61 1.12 3.68 16.24
C THR A 61 1.42 2.34 15.58
N GLN A 62 2.25 2.35 14.54
CA GLN A 62 2.58 1.13 13.79
C GLN A 62 4.06 1.11 13.38
N SER A 63 4.73 -0.01 13.64
CA SER A 63 6.06 -0.29 13.11
C SER A 63 5.99 -0.76 11.67
N VAL A 64 6.87 -0.22 10.83
CA VAL A 64 7.06 -0.65 9.43
C VAL A 64 8.52 -1.08 9.29
N ASP A 65 8.73 -2.32 8.84
CA ASP A 65 10.06 -2.93 8.83
C ASP A 65 11.02 -2.23 7.86
N ILE A 66 10.52 -1.82 6.70
CA ILE A 66 11.28 -1.11 5.67
C ILE A 66 10.39 -0.07 4.98
N LEU A 67 10.85 1.19 4.95
CA LEU A 67 10.22 2.25 4.18
C LEU A 67 11.28 3.18 3.59
N ASN A 68 11.07 3.60 2.34
CA ASN A 68 11.90 4.59 1.68
C ASN A 68 11.56 6.00 2.18
N VAL A 69 12.44 6.59 2.98
CA VAL A 69 12.26 7.92 3.61
C VAL A 69 13.50 8.79 3.46
N ARG A 70 13.37 10.10 3.72
CA ARG A 70 14.56 10.98 3.81
C ARG A 70 15.42 10.58 5.00
N ASN A 71 16.72 10.46 4.79
CA ASN A 71 17.68 9.95 5.75
C ASN A 71 17.60 10.65 7.11
N ARG A 72 17.65 11.99 7.14
CA ARG A 72 17.56 12.79 8.39
C ARG A 72 18.35 12.19 9.56
N GLY A 73 19.58 11.76 9.29
CA GLY A 73 20.47 11.14 10.29
C GLY A 73 20.27 9.65 10.60
N ALA A 74 19.35 8.93 9.94
CA ALA A 74 19.17 7.49 10.12
C ALA A 74 20.46 6.70 9.79
N ILE A 75 21.14 7.08 8.71
CA ILE A 75 22.45 6.58 8.30
C ILE A 75 23.44 7.75 8.35
N ARG A 76 24.29 7.77 9.38
CA ARG A 76 25.21 8.89 9.70
C ARG A 76 26.20 9.27 8.59
N GLN A 77 26.49 8.34 7.67
CA GLN A 77 27.47 8.52 6.60
C GLN A 77 26.85 9.07 5.31
N LEU A 78 25.53 9.24 5.28
CA LEU A 78 24.80 9.75 4.12
C LEU A 78 24.24 11.16 4.43
N PRO A 79 24.14 12.03 3.41
CA PRO A 79 23.45 13.31 3.56
C PRO A 79 21.98 13.15 3.98
N ASP A 80 21.42 14.16 4.64
CA ASP A 80 20.06 14.13 5.20
C ASP A 80 18.96 14.08 4.13
N GLU A 81 19.23 14.62 2.95
CA GLU A 81 18.28 14.71 1.84
C GLU A 81 18.16 13.43 1.01
N ARG A 82 19.07 12.46 1.21
CA ARG A 82 19.03 11.19 0.48
C ARG A 82 17.83 10.36 0.92
N ILE A 83 17.19 9.70 -0.04
CA ILE A 83 16.22 8.65 0.25
C ILE A 83 16.98 7.38 0.65
N VAL A 84 16.62 6.82 1.80
CA VAL A 84 17.16 5.59 2.36
C VAL A 84 16.01 4.67 2.75
N GLU A 85 16.26 3.37 2.73
CA GLU A 85 15.31 2.36 3.15
C GLU A 85 15.67 1.88 4.55
N VAL A 86 14.82 2.19 5.52
CA VAL A 86 15.05 1.92 6.95
C VAL A 86 13.73 1.57 7.65
N PRO A 87 13.76 0.88 8.80
CA PRO A 87 12.58 0.71 9.64
C PRO A 87 12.09 2.06 10.16
N VAL A 88 10.77 2.24 10.21
CA VAL A 88 10.13 3.45 10.72
C VAL A 88 9.01 3.12 11.70
N LEU A 89 8.68 4.11 12.55
CA LEU A 89 7.52 4.08 13.42
C LEU A 89 6.57 5.19 12.99
N ILE A 90 5.37 4.82 12.55
CA ILE A 90 4.28 5.76 12.31
C ILE A 90 3.64 6.07 13.66
N SER A 91 3.37 7.34 13.94
CA SER A 91 2.67 7.74 15.17
C SER A 91 1.86 9.01 14.95
N ASN A 92 0.63 9.05 15.47
CA ASN A 92 -0.29 10.19 15.32
C ASN A 92 -0.50 10.60 13.84
N GLY A 93 -0.41 9.65 12.92
CA GLY A 93 -0.60 9.89 11.49
C GLY A 93 0.61 10.47 10.76
N VAL A 94 1.82 10.35 11.34
CA VAL A 94 3.09 10.85 10.79
C VAL A 94 4.17 9.78 10.86
#